data_AF-A0A7C5XRR5-F1
#
_entry.id   AF-A0A7C5XRR5-F1
#
_cell.length_a   1.000
_cell.length_b   1.000
_cell.length_c   1.000
_cell.angle_alpha   90.00
_cell.angle_beta   90.00
_cell.angle_gamma   90.00
#
_symmetry.space_group_name_H-M   'P 1'
#
loop_
_entity.id
_entity.type
_entity.pdbx_description
1 polymer ?
#
loop_
_entity_poly.entity_id
_entity_poly.type
_entity_poly.pdbx_seq_one_letter_code
_entity_poly.pdbx_strand_id
1 'polypeptide(L)' 'MEIPGLLEMAAALATLLFAIMGLRWIAADSAQEREEAKKGMIYIVTGLLIVVSAHAIVRQLYCTPLGIPC' A
#
# COMPACT_ATOMS: atom_id res chain seq x y z
N MET A 1 -10.12 16.27 14.15
CA MET A 1 -9.68 14.95 13.64
C MET A 1 -10.48 14.70 12.39
N GLU A 2 -9.90 15.03 11.24
CA GLU A 2 -10.47 14.62 9.96
C GLU A 2 -10.23 13.11 9.84
N ILE A 3 -11.26 12.34 9.49
CA ILE A 3 -11.13 10.90 9.31
C ILE A 3 -10.32 10.72 8.02
N PRO A 4 -9.09 10.15 8.09
CA PRO A 4 -8.24 10.02 6.91
C PRO A 4 -8.95 9.17 5.87
N GLY A 5 -8.82 9.57 4.61
CA GLY A 5 -9.40 8.83 3.49
C GLY A 5 -8.79 7.43 3.37
N LEU A 6 -9.50 6.52 2.69
CA LEU A 6 -9.03 5.14 2.45
C LEU A 6 -7.58 5.08 1.95
N LEU A 7 -7.21 6.00 1.04
CA LEU A 7 -5.87 6.06 0.45
C LEU A 7 -4.79 6.43 1.47
N GLU A 8 -5.09 7.39 2.35
CA GLU A 8 -4.16 7.84 3.39
C GLU A 8 -3.90 6.74 4.42
N MET A 9 -4.96 6.03 4.83
CA MET A 9 -4.82 4.88 5.72
C MET A 9 -4.01 3.75 5.08
N ALA A 10 -4.30 3.45 3.80
CA ALA A 10 -3.55 2.43 3.06
C ALA A 10 -2.07 2.80 2.89
N ALA A 11 -1.77 4.06 2.57
CA ALA A 11 -0.40 4.56 2.44
C ALA A 11 0.35 4.53 3.78
N ALA A 12 -0.29 4.95 4.88
CA ALA A 12 0.30 4.88 6.22
C ALA A 12 0.61 3.42 6.62
N LEU A 13 -0.33 2.50 6.40
CA LEU A 13 -0.12 1.08 6.70
C LEU A 13 0.98 0.47 5.83
N ALA A 14 0.97 0.76 4.53
CA ALA A 14 1.99 0.29 3.60
C ALA A 14 3.38 0.79 4.01
N THR A 15 3.50 2.06 4.42
CA THR A 15 4.76 2.65 4.89
C THR A 15 5.27 1.93 6.14
N LEU A 16 4.39 1.66 7.10
CA LEU A 16 4.74 0.99 8.35
C LEU A 16 5.19 -0.47 8.09
N LEU A 17 4.44 -1.21 7.29
CA LEU A 17 4.80 -2.58 6.92
C LEU A 17 6.11 -2.63 6.12
N PHE A 18 6.31 -1.66 5.22
CA PHE A 18 7.54 -1.58 4.43
C PHE A 18 8.75 -1.30 5.32
N ALA A 19 8.61 -0.42 6.31
CA ALA A 19 9.65 -0.16 7.31
C ALA A 19 9.98 -1.42 8.12
N ILE A 20 8.98 -2.19 8.56
CA ILE A 20 9.18 -3.45 9.29
C ILE A 20 9.93 -4.47 8.43
N MET A 21 9.53 -4.64 7.17
CA MET A 21 10.23 -5.54 6.25
C MET A 21 11.64 -5.05 5.92
N GLY A 22 11.86 -3.73 5.87
CA GLY A 22 13.17 -3.10 5.74
C GLY A 22 14.08 -3.44 6.91
N LEU A 23 13.59 -3.27 8.13
CA LEU A 23 14.32 -3.64 9.34
C LEU A 23 14.65 -5.13 9.36
N ARG A 24 13.67 -5.99 9.01
CA ARG A 24 13.87 -7.43 8.93
C ARG A 24 14.89 -7.82 7.86
N TRP A 25 14.97 -7.09 6.76
CA TRP A 25 15.96 -7.32 5.71
C TRP A 25 17.37 -6.95 6.17
N ILE A 26 17.53 -5.85 6.91
CA ILE A 26 18.82 -5.41 7.45
C ILE A 26 19.28 -6.35 8.57
N ALA A 27 18.37 -6.80 9.42
CA ALA A 27 18.64 -7.69 10.55
C ALA A 27 18.78 -9.18 10.15
N ALA A 28 18.60 -9.53 8.88
CA ALA A 28 18.65 -10.91 8.42
C ALA A 28 20.08 -11.45 8.35
N ASP A 29 20.32 -12.55 9.05
CA ASP A 29 21.62 -13.25 9.12
C ASP A 29 21.80 -14.26 7.97
N SER A 30 20.69 -14.72 7.38
CA SER A 30 20.72 -15.69 6.27
C SER A 30 20.27 -15.11 4.94
N ALA A 31 20.77 -15.69 3.84
CA ALA A 31 20.34 -15.33 2.49
C ALA A 31 18.83 -15.61 2.28
N GLN A 32 18.31 -16.67 2.91
CA GLN A 32 16.90 -17.03 2.84
C GLN A 32 16.01 -15.97 3.49
N GLU A 33 16.33 -15.52 4.70
CA GLU A 33 15.55 -14.48 5.39
C GLU A 33 15.56 -13.15 4.63
N ARG A 34 16.69 -12.81 3.99
CA ARG A 34 16.77 -11.62 3.12
C ARG A 34 15.84 -11.75 1.93
N GLU A 35 15.74 -12.93 1.33
CA GLU A 35 14.85 -13.15 0.19
C GLU A 35 13.37 -13.10 0.60
N GLU A 36 13.03 -13.67 1.75
CA GLU A 36 11.68 -13.59 2.32
C GLU A 36 11.29 -12.13 2.63
N ALA A 37 12.18 -11.34 3.21
CA ALA A 37 11.95 -9.93 3.48
C ALA A 37 11.74 -9.12 2.19
N LYS A 38 12.53 -9.40 1.13
CA LYS A 38 12.34 -8.78 -0.19
C LYS A 38 10.99 -9.15 -0.82
N LYS A 39 10.59 -10.43 -0.74
CA LYS A 39 9.26 -10.87 -1.21
C LYS A 39 8.15 -10.14 -0.45
N GLY A 40 8.30 -9.98 0.86
CA GLY A 40 7.40 -9.17 1.69
C GLY A 40 7.26 -7.73 1.20
N MET A 41 8.38 -7.06 0.90
CA MET A 41 8.38 -5.71 0.33
C MET A 41 7.61 -5.63 -1.00
N ILE A 42 7.83 -6.60 -1.89
CA ILE A 42 7.15 -6.65 -3.20
C ILE A 42 5.63 -6.79 -2.99
N TYR A 43 5.19 -7.64 -2.05
CA TYR A 43 3.77 -7.80 -1.76
C TYR A 43 3.14 -6.52 -1.20
N ILE A 44 3.84 -5.79 -0.33
CA ILE A 44 3.36 -4.50 0.20
C ILE A 44 3.15 -3.49 -0.93
N VAL A 45 4.13 -3.36 -1.83
CA VAL A 45 4.05 -2.44 -2.97
C VAL A 45 2.92 -2.85 -3.93
N THR A 46 2.80 -4.16 -4.20
CA THR A 46 1.75 -4.69 -5.08
C THR A 46 0.37 -4.45 -4.49
N GLY A 47 0.19 -4.68 -3.18
CA GLY A 47 -1.07 -4.41 -2.48
C GLY A 47 -1.44 -2.93 -2.54
N LEU A 48 -0.48 -2.03 -2.31
CA LEU A 48 -0.71 -0.60 -2.40
C LEU A 48 -1.12 -0.18 -3.81
N LEU A 49 -0.45 -0.69 -4.85
CA LEU A 49 -0.81 -0.42 -6.24
C LEU A 49 -2.25 -0.83 -6.57
N ILE A 50 -2.69 -1.99 -6.06
CA ILE A 50 -4.07 -2.47 -6.25
C ILE A 50 -5.07 -1.50 -5.60
N VAL A 51 -4.83 -1.07 -4.37
CA VAL A 51 -5.72 -0.14 -3.65
C VAL A 51 -5.81 1.21 -4.36
N VAL A 52 -4.66 1.77 -4.77
CA VAL A 52 -4.62 3.04 -5.52
C VAL A 52 -5.39 2.93 -6.83
N SER A 53 -5.18 1.84 -7.57
CA SER A 53 -5.85 1.60 -8.85
C SER A 53 -7.37 1.44 -8.66
N ALA A 54 -7.79 0.67 -7.66
CA ALA A 54 -9.21 0.49 -7.34
C ALA A 54 -9.87 1.83 -6.97
N HIS A 55 -9.21 2.64 -6.13
CA HIS A 55 -9.71 3.96 -5.75
C HIS A 55 -9.87 4.88 -6.97
N ALA A 56 -8.87 4.89 -7.86
CA ALA A 56 -8.93 5.68 -9.09
C ALA A 56 -10.07 5.24 -10.02
N ILE A 57 -10.26 3.93 -10.20
CA ILE A 57 -11.35 3.36 -11.02
C ILE A 57 -12.71 3.72 -10.43
N VAL A 58 -12.90 3.54 -9.12
CA VAL A 58 -14.16 3.90 -8.44
C VAL A 58 -14.43 5.39 -8.62
N ARG A 59 -13.44 6.25 -8.38
CA ARG A 59 -13.60 7.70 -8.57
C ARG A 59 -13.97 8.04 -10.01
N GLN A 60 -13.33 7.43 -10.99
CA GLN A 60 -13.63 7.68 -12.40
C GLN A 60 -15.03 7.15 -12.80
N LEU A 61 -15.41 5.96 -12.32
CA LEU A 61 -16.69 5.34 -12.67
C LEU A 61 -17.88 6.06 -12.03
N TYR A 62 -17.74 6.55 -10.80
CA TYR A 62 -18.84 7.19 -10.07
C TYR A 62 -18.85 8.72 -10.21
N CYS A 63 -17.70 9.38 -10.22
CA CYS A 63 -17.66 10.85 -10.28
C CYS A 63 -17.80 11.39 -11.71
N THR A 64 -17.33 10.67 -12.74
CA THR A 64 -17.34 11.19 -14.12
C THR A 64 -18.72 11.14 -14.80
N PRO A 65 -19.53 10.07 -14.70
CA PRO A 65 -20.80 10.01 -15.43
C PRO A 65 -22.04 10.43 -14.61
N LEU A 66 -21.99 10.50 -13.27
CA LEU A 66 -23.18 10.75 -12.42
C LEU A 66 -23.29 12.16 -11.83
N GLY A 67 -22.30 13.05 -12.05
CA GLY A 67 -22.37 14.45 -11.61
C GLY A 67 -22.38 14.67 -10.09
N ILE A 68 -22.00 13.66 -9.30
CA ILE A 68 -21.88 13.77 -7.84
C ILE A 68 -20.55 14.44 -7.50
N PRO A 69 -20.52 15.51 -6.68
CA PRO A 69 -19.28 16.14 -6.28
C PRO A 69 -18.43 15.18 -5.44
N CYS A 70 -17.19 15.01 -5.90
CA CYS A 70 -16.08 14.33 -5.25
C CYS A 70 -14.98 15.37 -5.05
#